data_AF-A0A0F4XJN3-F1
#
_entry.id   AF-A0A0F4XJN3-F1
#
_cell.length_a   1.000
_cell.length_b   1.000
_cell.length_c   1.000
_cell.angle_alpha   90.00
_cell.angle_beta   90.00
_cell.angle_gamma   90.00
#
_symmetry.space_group_name_H-M   'P 1'
#
loop_
_entity.id
_entity.type
_entity.pdbx_description
1 polymer ?
#
loop_
_entity_poly.entity_id
_entity_poly.type
_entity_poly.pdbx_seq_one_letter_code
_entity_poly.pdbx_strand_id
1 'polypeptide(L)'
;MKTVISLALLSIACSAAADVQNIKYVYDDSDAVYSIVSSVDSGTAIQATVQRSGAYFTNYTKLELDCANRNVRHMGMYNSLSGVEKAQFDQMQGRIIDGSIADEVGKVLCKDTTLTASQVAPQTEDLPTETPTDDNT
;
A
#
# COMPACT_ATOMS: atom_id res chain seq x y z
N MET A 1 17.15 -8.70 -62.10
CA MET A 1 16.14 -7.92 -61.36
C MET A 1 16.37 -8.21 -59.89
N LYS A 2 16.66 -7.20 -59.05
CA LYS A 2 16.95 -7.38 -57.61
C LYS A 2 15.67 -7.12 -56.83
N THR A 3 15.09 -8.16 -56.23
CA THR A 3 13.92 -8.06 -55.35
C THR A 3 14.35 -7.56 -53.97
N VAL A 4 13.86 -6.38 -53.59
CA VAL A 4 14.00 -5.82 -52.24
C VAL A 4 12.79 -6.29 -51.44
N ILE A 5 13.00 -7.22 -50.50
CA ILE A 5 11.95 -7.69 -49.59
C ILE A 5 11.96 -6.74 -48.39
N SER A 6 10.95 -5.87 -48.33
CA SER A 6 10.74 -4.96 -47.20
C SER A 6 10.10 -5.72 -46.04
N LEU A 7 10.83 -5.90 -44.95
CA LEU A 7 10.37 -6.60 -43.75
C LEU A 7 9.67 -5.59 -42.83
N ALA A 8 8.34 -5.52 -42.91
CA ALA A 8 7.53 -4.71 -41.99
C ALA A 8 7.52 -5.36 -40.60
N LEU A 9 8.18 -4.72 -39.63
CA LEU A 9 8.13 -5.11 -38.23
C LEU A 9 6.74 -4.76 -37.66
N LEU A 10 5.89 -5.77 -37.46
CA LEU A 10 4.67 -5.64 -36.66
C LEU A 10 5.09 -5.57 -35.18
N SER A 11 5.17 -4.37 -34.63
CA SER A 11 5.27 -4.15 -33.19
C SER A 11 3.92 -4.45 -32.53
N ILE A 12 3.80 -5.64 -31.95
CA ILE A 12 2.68 -5.99 -31.07
C ILE A 12 2.89 -5.24 -29.76
N ALA A 13 2.23 -4.08 -29.60
CA ALA A 13 2.15 -3.41 -28.31
C ALA A 13 1.24 -4.24 -27.40
N CYS A 14 1.85 -5.05 -26.53
CA CYS A 14 1.13 -5.76 -25.48
C CYS A 14 0.79 -4.74 -24.38
N SER A 15 -0.42 -4.17 -24.45
CA SER A 15 -0.97 -3.42 -23.34
C SER A 15 -1.34 -4.42 -22.24
N ALA A 16 -0.45 -4.62 -21.27
CA ALA A 16 -0.80 -5.32 -20.04
C ALA A 16 -1.88 -4.51 -19.35
N ALA A 17 -3.14 -4.96 -19.43
CA ALA A 17 -4.20 -4.42 -18.60
C ALA A 17 -3.83 -4.72 -17.15
N ALA A 18 -3.65 -3.68 -16.34
CA ALA A 18 -3.50 -3.86 -14.91
C ALA A 18 -4.78 -4.54 -14.39
N ASP A 19 -4.62 -5.70 -13.76
CA ASP A 19 -5.75 -6.46 -13.22
C ASP A 19 -6.33 -5.69 -12.03
N VAL A 20 -7.60 -5.28 -12.14
CA VAL A 20 -8.29 -4.55 -11.07
C VAL A 20 -8.67 -5.55 -9.99
N GLN A 21 -8.17 -5.33 -8.77
CA GLN A 21 -8.38 -6.26 -7.66
C GLN A 21 -9.32 -5.65 -6.63
N ASN A 22 -10.50 -6.24 -6.46
CA ASN A 22 -11.43 -5.83 -5.40
C ASN A 22 -10.87 -6.20 -4.04
N ILE A 23 -10.96 -5.27 -3.08
CA ILE A 23 -10.53 -5.47 -1.70
C ILE A 23 -11.73 -5.32 -0.77
N LYS A 24 -11.77 -6.15 0.27
CA LYS A 24 -12.80 -6.06 1.30
C LYS A 24 -12.34 -5.04 2.34
N TYR A 25 -12.87 -3.82 2.24
CA TYR A 25 -12.68 -2.78 3.23
C TYR A 25 -14.03 -2.22 3.62
N VAL A 26 -14.38 -2.30 4.90
CA VAL A 26 -15.67 -1.84 5.42
C VAL A 26 -15.41 -0.62 6.30
N TYR A 27 -15.68 0.56 5.75
CA TYR A 27 -15.53 1.83 6.46
C TYR A 27 -16.68 2.77 6.11
N ASP A 28 -17.51 3.07 7.12
CA ASP A 28 -18.57 4.10 7.18
C ASP A 28 -19.71 4.01 6.14
N ASP A 29 -19.43 3.56 4.92
CA ASP A 29 -20.37 3.36 3.82
C ASP A 29 -20.35 1.88 3.42
N SER A 30 -21.40 1.14 3.81
CA SER A 30 -21.51 -0.31 3.57
C SER A 30 -21.60 -0.68 2.10
N ASP A 31 -21.96 0.27 1.24
CA ASP A 31 -22.23 0.01 -0.18
C ASP A 31 -21.06 0.43 -1.07
N ALA A 32 -20.03 1.05 -0.49
CA ALA A 32 -18.83 1.45 -1.21
C ALA A 32 -17.96 0.23 -1.56
N VAL A 33 -17.58 0.12 -2.83
CA VAL A 33 -16.64 -0.88 -3.33
C VAL A 33 -15.25 -0.26 -3.40
N TYR A 34 -14.27 -0.99 -2.88
CA TYR A 34 -12.86 -0.60 -2.94
C TYR A 34 -12.10 -1.56 -3.86
N SER A 35 -11.29 -0.99 -4.74
CA SER A 35 -10.50 -1.77 -5.71
C SER A 35 -9.10 -1.17 -5.88
N ILE A 36 -8.09 -2.02 -5.96
CA ILE A 36 -6.76 -1.65 -6.42
C ILE A 36 -6.82 -1.57 -7.95
N VAL A 37 -6.67 -0.38 -8.50
CA VAL A 37 -6.79 -0.12 -9.95
C VAL A 37 -5.43 -0.01 -10.64
N SER A 38 -4.35 0.20 -9.87
CA SER A 38 -2.98 0.08 -10.36
C SER A 38 -2.03 -0.17 -9.20
N SER A 39 -0.93 -0.87 -9.49
CA SER A 39 0.18 -1.02 -8.55
C SER A 39 1.51 -1.08 -9.28
N VAL A 40 2.55 -0.50 -8.68
CA VAL A 40 3.93 -0.56 -9.15
C VAL A 40 4.82 -0.92 -7.97
N ASP A 41 5.59 -1.99 -8.11
CA ASP A 41 6.59 -2.41 -7.13
C ASP A 41 7.96 -1.86 -7.54
N SER A 42 8.57 -1.07 -6.65
CA SER A 42 9.92 -0.48 -6.84
C SER A 42 11.03 -1.27 -6.14
N GLY A 43 10.70 -2.39 -5.49
CA GLY A 43 11.61 -3.22 -4.72
C GLY A 43 11.75 -2.82 -3.25
N THR A 44 11.72 -1.52 -2.93
CA THR A 44 11.74 -1.02 -1.54
C THR A 44 10.35 -0.64 -1.03
N ALA A 45 9.43 -0.30 -1.94
CA ALA A 45 8.05 0.00 -1.62
C ALA A 45 7.13 -0.35 -2.79
N ILE A 46 5.89 -0.69 -2.47
CA ILE A 46 4.81 -0.88 -3.44
C ILE A 46 3.93 0.35 -3.45
N GLN A 47 3.80 1.00 -4.60
CA GLN A 47 2.83 2.07 -4.79
C GLN A 47 1.54 1.50 -5.36
N ALA A 48 0.41 1.79 -4.73
CA ALA A 48 -0.90 1.28 -5.15
C ALA A 48 -1.91 2.42 -5.25
N THR A 49 -2.66 2.48 -6.35
CA THR A 49 -3.82 3.37 -6.48
C THR A 49 -5.07 2.58 -6.14
N VAL A 50 -5.81 3.08 -5.16
CA VAL A 50 -7.07 2.50 -4.70
C VAL A 50 -8.20 3.41 -5.17
N GLN A 51 -9.18 2.82 -5.84
CA GLN A 51 -10.45 3.44 -6.16
C GLN A 51 -11.47 3.05 -5.08
N ARG A 52 -12.21 4.04 -4.59
CA ARG A 52 -13.48 3.84 -3.90
C ARG A 52 -14.60 4.23 -4.84
N SER A 53 -15.58 3.36 -5.05
CA SER A 53 -16.82 3.65 -5.79
C SER A 53 -18.00 3.48 -4.85
N GLY A 54 -18.68 4.58 -4.51
CA GLY A 54 -19.91 4.57 -3.73
C GLY A 54 -21.07 5.22 -4.49
N ALA A 55 -22.26 5.26 -3.90
CA ALA A 55 -23.48 5.74 -4.55
C ALA A 55 -23.38 7.19 -5.08
N TYR A 56 -22.64 8.05 -4.38
CA TYR A 56 -22.58 9.49 -4.70
C TYR A 56 -21.28 9.94 -5.37
N PHE A 57 -20.18 9.25 -5.14
CA PHE A 57 -18.88 9.66 -5.66
C PHE A 57 -17.93 8.48 -5.81
N THR A 58 -17.07 8.60 -6.83
CA THR A 58 -15.87 7.80 -6.99
C THR A 58 -14.67 8.67 -6.65
N ASN A 59 -13.77 8.13 -5.85
CA ASN A 59 -12.51 8.79 -5.55
C ASN A 59 -11.33 7.82 -5.63
N TYR A 60 -10.14 8.39 -5.67
CA TYR A 60 -8.88 7.70 -5.80
C TYR A 60 -7.94 8.19 -4.70
N THR A 61 -7.27 7.26 -4.05
CA THR A 61 -6.13 7.54 -3.16
C THR A 61 -4.96 6.69 -3.62
N LYS A 62 -3.74 7.12 -3.32
CA LYS A 62 -2.54 6.36 -3.59
C LYS A 62 -1.80 6.10 -2.29
N LEU A 63 -1.31 4.88 -2.16
CA LEU A 63 -0.56 4.38 -1.02
C LEU A 63 0.84 4.05 -1.48
N GLU A 64 1.85 4.33 -0.65
CA GLU A 64 3.20 3.78 -0.76
C GLU A 64 3.42 2.89 0.46
N LEU A 65 3.51 1.59 0.23
CA LEU A 65 3.60 0.55 1.25
C LEU A 65 5.03 0.06 1.35
N ASP A 66 5.62 0.21 2.53
CA ASP A 66 6.81 -0.51 2.94
C ASP A 66 6.36 -1.79 3.66
N CYS A 67 6.28 -2.88 2.89
CA CYS A 67 5.82 -4.18 3.39
C CYS A 67 6.75 -4.75 4.47
N ALA A 68 8.05 -4.44 4.42
CA ALA A 68 9.04 -4.97 5.35
C ALA A 68 8.92 -4.31 6.73
N ASN A 69 8.78 -2.98 6.76
CA ASN A 69 8.68 -2.22 8.01
C ASN A 69 7.23 -1.97 8.46
N ARG A 70 6.24 -2.45 7.70
CA ARG A 70 4.79 -2.18 7.88
C ARG A 70 4.50 -0.68 8.01
N ASN A 71 5.08 0.13 7.14
CA ASN A 71 4.83 1.56 7.06
C ASN A 71 4.03 1.92 5.80
N VAL A 72 3.30 3.02 5.87
CA VAL A 72 2.53 3.55 4.75
C VAL A 72 2.67 5.06 4.68
N ARG A 73 2.77 5.57 3.44
CA ARG A 73 2.49 6.97 3.14
C ARG A 73 1.21 7.06 2.33
N HIS A 74 0.38 8.02 2.69
CA HIS A 74 -0.86 8.30 2.00
C HIS A 74 -0.69 9.48 1.05
N MET A 75 -1.50 9.48 0.02
CA MET A 75 -1.89 10.70 -0.69
C MET A 75 -3.31 11.08 -0.28
N GLY A 76 -3.64 12.36 -0.48
CA GLY A 76 -5.02 12.83 -0.38
C GLY A 76 -5.98 12.08 -1.32
N MET A 77 -7.26 12.40 -1.17
CA MET A 77 -8.34 11.82 -1.94
C MET A 77 -8.66 12.70 -3.14
N TYR A 78 -8.71 12.11 -4.33
CA TYR A 78 -8.91 12.83 -5.59
C TYR A 78 -10.08 12.25 -6.38
N ASN A 79 -10.79 13.10 -7.13
CA ASN A 79 -11.94 12.67 -7.92
C ASN A 79 -11.55 12.14 -9.32
N SER A 80 -10.25 12.01 -9.62
CA SER A 80 -9.77 11.50 -10.90
C SER A 80 -8.38 10.84 -10.79
N LEU A 81 -8.10 9.90 -11.69
CA LEU A 81 -6.78 9.27 -11.83
C LEU A 81 -5.69 10.29 -12.13
N SER A 82 -5.95 11.23 -13.05
CA SER A 82 -4.97 12.29 -13.37
C SER A 82 -4.68 13.19 -12.17
N GLY A 83 -5.66 13.39 -11.27
CA GLY A 83 -5.48 14.15 -10.03
C GLY A 83 -4.52 13.45 -9.08
N VAL A 84 -4.73 12.15 -8.84
CA VAL A 84 -3.88 11.38 -7.90
C VAL A 84 -2.47 11.12 -8.48
N GLU A 85 -2.31 10.99 -9.80
CA GLU A 85 -0.99 10.82 -10.43
C GLU A 85 -0.06 12.03 -10.27
N LYS A 86 -0.64 13.23 -10.19
CA LYS A 86 0.11 14.49 -10.01
C LYS A 86 0.32 14.85 -8.55
N ALA A 87 -0.33 14.13 -7.64
CA ALA A 87 -0.23 14.37 -6.21
C ALA A 87 1.12 13.90 -5.66
N GLN A 88 1.49 14.45 -4.51
CA GLN A 88 2.67 14.03 -3.77
C GLN A 88 2.23 13.27 -2.52
N PHE A 89 3.04 12.27 -2.14
CA PHE A 89 2.86 11.57 -0.88
C PHE A 89 3.15 12.50 0.28
N ASP A 90 2.43 12.31 1.39
CA ASP A 90 2.70 12.97 2.65
C ASP A 90 4.17 12.80 3.04
N GLN A 91 4.78 13.83 3.64
CA GLN A 91 6.19 13.76 4.02
C GLN A 91 6.45 12.80 5.18
N MET A 92 5.42 12.53 6.00
CA MET A 92 5.50 11.61 7.13
C MET A 92 5.03 10.22 6.73
N GLN A 93 5.71 9.21 7.27
CA GLN A 93 5.25 7.82 7.20
C GLN A 93 4.43 7.50 8.44
N GLY A 94 3.29 6.86 8.25
CA GLY A 94 2.51 6.22 9.31
C GLY A 94 2.83 4.73 9.40
N ARG A 95 2.42 4.11 10.50
CA ARG A 95 2.37 2.65 10.60
C ARG A 95 1.12 2.13 9.92
N ILE A 96 1.21 0.97 9.27
CA ILE A 96 0.04 0.23 8.80
C ILE A 96 -0.70 -0.30 10.02
N ILE A 97 -1.92 0.19 10.23
CA ILE A 97 -2.80 -0.24 11.31
C ILE A 97 -3.72 -1.34 10.79
N ASP A 98 -3.88 -2.42 11.55
CA ASP A 98 -4.74 -3.54 11.18
C ASP A 98 -6.18 -3.09 10.92
N GLY A 99 -6.77 -3.60 9.84
CA GLY A 99 -8.11 -3.22 9.39
C GLY A 99 -8.20 -1.86 8.70
N SER A 100 -7.10 -1.12 8.55
CA SER A 100 -7.07 0.09 7.71
C SER A 100 -7.05 -0.25 6.22
N ILE A 101 -7.34 0.73 5.35
CA ILE A 101 -7.23 0.54 3.89
C ILE A 101 -5.82 0.09 3.47
N ALA A 102 -4.78 0.57 4.16
CA ALA A 102 -3.40 0.19 3.88
C ALA A 102 -3.11 -1.27 4.27
N ASP A 103 -3.73 -1.76 5.34
CA ASP A 103 -3.64 -3.17 5.75
C ASP A 103 -4.36 -4.08 4.74
N GLU A 104 -5.57 -3.71 4.29
CA GLU A 104 -6.30 -4.50 3.28
C GLU A 104 -5.60 -4.53 1.93
N VAL A 105 -5.02 -3.41 1.48
CA VAL A 105 -4.19 -3.39 0.28
C VAL A 105 -2.91 -4.20 0.49
N GLY A 106 -2.29 -4.08 1.66
CA GLY A 106 -1.09 -4.83 2.04
C GLY A 106 -1.32 -6.35 1.99
N LYS A 107 -2.45 -6.86 2.47
CA LYS A 107 -2.81 -8.30 2.38
C LYS A 107 -2.84 -8.82 0.95
N VAL A 108 -3.14 -7.95 -0.01
CA VAL A 108 -3.20 -8.32 -1.44
C VAL A 108 -1.82 -8.18 -2.10
N LEU A 109 -1.10 -7.11 -1.81
CA LEU A 109 0.12 -6.75 -2.55
C LEU A 109 1.42 -7.18 -1.89
N CYS A 110 1.49 -7.18 -0.56
CA CYS A 110 2.62 -7.67 0.20
C CYS A 110 2.56 -9.20 0.27
N LYS A 111 2.91 -9.88 -0.83
CA LYS A 111 3.04 -11.35 -0.86
C LYS A 111 3.94 -11.82 0.26
N ASP A 112 3.51 -12.84 1.01
CA ASP A 112 4.20 -13.55 2.10
C ASP A 112 5.50 -12.89 2.56
N THR A 113 5.38 -11.68 3.11
CA THR A 113 6.44 -11.06 3.92
C THR A 113 6.45 -11.72 5.30
N THR A 114 6.24 -13.04 5.33
CA THR A 114 6.70 -13.97 6.36
C THR A 114 8.20 -14.19 6.18
N LEU A 115 8.98 -13.12 6.29
CA LEU A 115 10.40 -13.23 6.62
C LEU A 115 10.66 -12.25 7.77
N THR A 116 10.56 -12.83 8.97
CA THR A 116 11.27 -12.42 10.19
C THR A 116 10.99 -11.01 10.73
N ALA A 117 9.79 -10.81 11.28
CA ALA A 117 9.61 -9.94 12.45
C ALA A 117 9.98 -10.66 13.78
N SER A 118 10.65 -11.82 13.69
CA SER A 118 11.25 -12.52 14.82
C SER A 118 12.69 -12.86 14.48
N GLN A 119 13.58 -11.88 14.58
CA GLN A 119 14.95 -12.11 15.02
C GLN A 119 15.61 -10.81 15.54
N VAL A 120 15.49 -10.64 16.86
CA VAL A 120 16.54 -10.22 17.79
C VAL A 120 17.08 -8.78 17.69
N ALA A 121 16.65 -7.95 18.65
CA ALA A 121 17.62 -7.23 19.49
C ALA A 121 17.29 -7.54 20.96
N PRO A 122 18.23 -8.09 21.75
CA PRO A 122 18.11 -8.17 23.19
C PRO A 122 18.69 -6.88 23.76
N GLN A 123 17.85 -6.04 24.38
CA GLN A 123 18.36 -5.06 25.33
C GLN A 123 17.88 -5.49 26.71
N THR A 124 18.78 -6.23 27.37
CA THR A 124 18.99 -6.18 28.80
C THR A 124 18.98 -4.72 29.24
N GLU A 125 17.98 -4.32 30.00
CA GLU A 125 18.16 -3.26 30.99
C GLU A 125 17.64 -3.81 32.32
N ASP A 126 18.62 -3.99 33.21
CA ASP A 126 18.43 -4.33 34.60
C ASP A 126 17.47 -3.34 35.28
N LEU A 127 16.68 -3.92 36.17
CA LEU A 127 15.86 -3.34 37.23
C LEU A 127 16.55 -2.16 37.97
N PRO A 128 15.79 -1.28 38.64
CA PRO A 128 15.38 -1.66 40.00
C PRO A 128 13.92 -1.34 40.37
N THR A 129 13.40 -2.27 41.15
CA THR A 129 12.15 -2.26 41.90
C THR A 129 12.09 -1.06 42.85
N GLU A 130 11.07 -0.23 42.70
CA GLU A 130 10.68 0.67 43.78
C GLU A 130 9.92 -0.13 44.85
N THR A 131 10.53 -0.23 46.03
CA THR A 131 9.93 -0.77 47.25
C THR A 131 9.00 0.29 47.85
N PRO A 132 7.73 -0.01 48.19
CA PRO A 132 6.97 0.83 49.09
C PRO A 132 7.34 0.46 50.53
N THR A 133 8.01 1.38 51.22
CA THR A 133 8.21 1.30 52.67
C THR A 133 6.97 1.87 53.37
N ASP A 134 6.13 0.98 53.91
CA ASP A 134 5.26 1.28 55.04
C ASP A 134 6.06 0.93 56.31
N ASP A 135 6.39 1.92 57.16
CA ASP A 135 6.35 1.71 58.62
C ASP A 135 6.31 3.04 59.42
N ASN A 136 5.63 2.94 60.55
CA ASN A 136 5.15 3.97 61.48
C ASN A 136 6.20 4.87 62.14
N THR A 137 5.78 6.11 62.45
CA THR A 137 5.99 6.74 63.76
C THR A 137 4.81 7.64 64.09
#